data_AF-A0A0H3ZSF4-F1
#
_entry.id   AF-A0A0H3ZSF4-F1
#
_cell.length_a   1.000
_cell.length_b   1.000
_cell.length_c   1.000
_cell.angle_alpha   90.00
_cell.angle_beta   90.00
_cell.angle_gamma   90.00
#
_symmetry.space_group_name_H-M   'P 1'
#
loop_
_entity.id
_entity.type
_entity.pdbx_description
1 polymer ?
#
loop_
_entity_poly.entity_id
_entity_poly.type
_entity_poly.pdbx_seq_one_letter_code
_entity_poly.pdbx_strand_id
1 'polypeptide(L)'
;MNKKYQLVAVLTLLLGLMGCSEQDYPDDDNFYPWRIGAAISYNYPAGINQAYGVNYKEDWTSVMLPYGGLLQSRYDMEKYRRYISPDYDGYALPLGVPVNYTPFQLGSGIKSLPDELYIYWGSHGYRYATVVEVTAQIKAAMVKPYPHPKNETRNCYQTKFLFGFLPDGRAKLWLDGCLFLTYVGEYKPTKAVPVPPPEPKEKPKELTPEQI
;
A
#
# COMPACT_ATOMS: atom_id res chain seq x y z
N MET A 1 5.72 -40.21 -55.42
CA MET A 1 6.85 -39.31 -55.08
C MET A 1 6.30 -37.88 -55.03
N ASN A 2 6.00 -37.34 -53.83
CA ASN A 2 6.87 -36.42 -53.05
C ASN A 2 7.16 -35.12 -53.84
N LYS A 3 6.78 -33.88 -53.47
CA LYS A 3 6.54 -33.16 -52.20
C LYS A 3 5.53 -31.99 -52.47
N LYS A 4 4.57 -31.65 -51.60
CA LYS A 4 4.57 -30.54 -50.58
C LYS A 4 5.47 -29.34 -50.99
N TYR A 5 5.03 -28.07 -50.99
CA TYR A 5 4.72 -27.27 -49.80
C TYR A 5 3.68 -26.16 -50.03
N GLN A 6 2.86 -26.01 -48.99
CA GLN A 6 1.88 -24.97 -48.72
C GLN A 6 2.51 -23.74 -48.02
N LEU A 7 1.71 -22.66 -48.03
CA LEU A 7 1.70 -21.51 -47.12
C LEU A 7 2.89 -20.55 -47.20
N VAL A 8 2.68 -19.44 -47.93
CA VAL A 8 3.33 -18.16 -47.63
C VAL A 8 2.70 -17.61 -46.36
N ALA A 9 3.47 -17.61 -45.27
CA ALA A 9 3.12 -16.98 -44.02
C ALA A 9 3.17 -15.46 -44.17
N VAL A 10 2.01 -14.80 -44.10
CA VAL A 10 1.93 -13.35 -43.90
C VAL A 10 2.08 -13.11 -42.40
N LEU A 11 3.31 -12.87 -41.97
CA LEU A 11 3.65 -12.41 -40.63
C LEU A 11 3.37 -10.90 -40.57
N THR A 12 2.11 -10.51 -40.38
CA THR A 12 1.77 -9.12 -40.08
C THR A 12 2.20 -8.81 -38.65
N LEU A 13 3.27 -8.01 -38.54
CA LEU A 13 3.74 -7.33 -37.34
C LEU A 13 2.55 -6.72 -36.57
N LEU A 14 2.19 -7.31 -35.44
CA LEU A 14 1.55 -6.58 -34.34
C LEU A 14 2.62 -5.66 -33.73
N LEU A 15 2.87 -4.53 -34.40
CA LEU A 15 3.47 -3.37 -33.75
C LEU A 15 2.47 -2.93 -32.69
N GLY A 16 2.69 -3.37 -31.45
CA GLY A 16 2.03 -2.80 -30.29
C GLY A 16 2.28 -1.31 -30.33
N LEU A 17 1.23 -0.55 -30.63
CA LEU A 17 1.14 0.86 -30.30
C LEU A 17 1.21 0.95 -28.78
N MET A 18 2.42 0.94 -28.21
CA MET A 18 2.68 1.70 -26.99
C MET A 18 2.68 3.18 -27.40
N GLY A 19 1.52 3.66 -27.88
CA GLY A 19 1.22 5.06 -27.75
C GLY A 19 1.21 5.30 -26.25
N CYS A 20 2.18 6.05 -25.75
CA CYS A 20 2.09 6.65 -24.43
C CYS A 20 0.84 7.54 -24.46
N SER A 21 -0.34 6.97 -24.21
CA SER A 21 -1.50 7.81 -23.94
C SER A 21 -1.09 8.66 -22.74
N GLU A 22 -1.21 9.96 -22.87
CA GLU A 22 -1.41 10.78 -21.69
C GLU A 22 -2.55 10.11 -20.92
N GLN A 23 -2.27 9.67 -19.69
CA GLN A 23 -3.31 9.11 -18.85
C GLN A 23 -4.15 10.31 -18.44
N ASP A 24 -5.20 10.61 -19.21
CA ASP A 24 -6.14 11.65 -18.83
C ASP A 24 -6.82 11.24 -17.54
N TYR A 25 -6.55 12.01 -16.48
CA TYR A 25 -7.20 11.83 -15.20
C TYR A 25 -8.61 12.44 -15.25
N PRO A 26 -9.61 11.85 -14.56
CA PRO A 26 -10.96 12.39 -14.57
C PRO A 26 -10.99 13.85 -14.11
N ASP A 27 -11.56 14.73 -14.94
CA ASP A 27 -11.93 16.10 -14.55
C ASP A 27 -13.23 16.04 -13.74
N ASP A 28 -13.10 15.54 -12.51
CA ASP A 28 -14.19 15.29 -11.58
C ASP A 28 -13.77 15.73 -10.17
N ASP A 29 -14.61 16.55 -9.53
CA ASP A 29 -14.40 17.01 -8.15
C ASP A 29 -14.37 15.85 -7.14
N ASN A 30 -14.97 14.71 -7.47
CA ASN A 30 -14.97 13.50 -6.65
C ASN A 30 -13.72 12.63 -6.90
N PHE A 31 -12.89 12.94 -7.89
CA PHE A 31 -11.59 12.32 -8.08
C PHE A 31 -10.54 13.02 -7.21
N TYR A 32 -10.40 12.54 -5.98
CA TYR A 32 -9.51 13.11 -4.98
C TYR A 32 -8.03 12.73 -5.22
N PRO A 33 -7.07 13.55 -4.74
CA PRO A 33 -5.67 13.16 -4.67
C PRO A 33 -5.49 11.78 -4.01
N TRP A 34 -4.59 10.98 -4.59
CA TRP A 34 -4.36 9.62 -4.12
C TRP A 34 -3.70 9.61 -2.74
N ARG A 35 -3.84 8.53 -1.98
CA ARG A 35 -3.25 8.44 -0.63
C ARG A 35 -2.74 7.04 -0.33
N ILE A 36 -1.75 6.93 0.54
CA ILE A 36 -1.23 5.65 1.02
C ILE A 36 -1.74 5.43 2.44
N GLY A 37 -2.65 4.48 2.61
CA GLY A 37 -3.20 4.07 3.90
C GLY A 37 -2.55 2.82 4.46
N ALA A 38 -2.86 2.51 5.72
CA ALA A 38 -2.44 1.27 6.35
C ALA A 38 -3.54 0.63 7.21
N ALA A 39 -3.63 -0.69 7.08
CA ALA A 39 -4.40 -1.61 7.92
C ALA A 39 -3.44 -2.50 8.69
N ILE A 40 -3.61 -2.56 10.01
CA ILE A 40 -2.59 -3.15 10.91
C ILE A 40 -3.30 -4.02 11.94
N SER A 41 -2.86 -5.27 12.02
CA SER A 41 -3.33 -6.23 13.01
C SER A 41 -2.88 -5.81 14.41
N TYR A 42 -3.69 -6.12 15.42
CA TYR A 42 -3.38 -5.80 16.80
C TYR A 42 -2.15 -6.56 17.31
N ASN A 43 -2.10 -7.88 17.11
CA ASN A 43 -0.98 -8.73 17.54
C ASN A 43 0.28 -8.53 16.69
N TYR A 44 0.15 -7.87 15.53
CA TYR A 44 1.27 -7.57 14.63
C TYR A 44 1.40 -6.07 14.35
N PRO A 45 1.77 -5.27 15.37
CA PRO A 45 1.89 -3.83 15.18
C PRO A 45 3.03 -3.50 14.22
N ALA A 46 2.77 -2.55 13.32
CA ALA A 46 3.74 -2.03 12.37
C ALA A 46 3.83 -0.50 12.48
N GLY A 47 5.02 0.07 12.65
CA GLY A 47 5.24 1.51 12.56
C GLY A 47 5.58 1.90 11.13
N ILE A 48 4.94 2.94 10.57
CA ILE A 48 5.30 3.48 9.26
C ILE A 48 6.17 4.71 9.49
N ASN A 49 7.39 4.67 8.97
CA ASN A 49 8.36 5.74 9.09
C ASN A 49 8.19 6.78 7.97
N GLN A 50 7.94 6.31 6.75
CA GLN A 50 7.79 7.16 5.58
C GLN A 50 6.99 6.43 4.50
N ALA A 51 6.15 7.16 3.77
CA ALA A 51 5.53 6.66 2.55
C ALA A 51 5.43 7.79 1.51
N TYR A 52 5.68 7.47 0.24
CA TYR A 52 5.58 8.42 -0.86
C TYR A 52 5.33 7.69 -2.19
N GLY A 53 4.89 8.46 -3.18
CA GLY A 53 4.77 8.02 -4.57
C GLY A 53 5.68 8.85 -5.47
N VAL A 54 6.16 8.24 -6.55
CA VAL A 54 6.98 8.89 -7.59
C VAL A 54 6.29 8.72 -8.92
N ASN A 55 6.22 9.78 -9.72
CA ASN A 55 5.84 9.72 -11.13
C ASN A 55 7.02 10.25 -11.96
N TYR A 56 7.57 9.39 -12.80
CA TYR A 56 8.75 9.70 -13.61
C TYR A 56 8.40 10.48 -14.87
N LYS A 57 7.17 10.31 -15.38
CA LYS A 57 6.73 11.00 -16.60
C LYS A 57 6.48 12.49 -16.36
N GLU A 58 5.86 12.82 -15.24
CA GLU A 58 5.50 14.18 -14.82
C GLU A 58 6.52 14.78 -13.83
N ASP A 59 7.60 14.06 -13.53
CA ASP A 59 8.73 14.48 -12.69
C ASP A 59 8.30 15.03 -11.31
N TRP A 60 7.58 14.21 -10.54
CA TRP A 60 7.23 14.57 -9.17
C TRP A 60 7.40 13.42 -8.18
N THR A 61 7.65 13.80 -6.93
CA THR A 61 7.58 12.92 -5.76
C THR A 61 6.64 13.54 -4.73
N SER A 62 5.65 12.77 -4.27
CA SER A 62 4.68 13.24 -3.28
C SER A 62 4.73 12.38 -2.02
N VAL A 63 4.99 13.03 -0.89
CA VAL A 63 5.18 12.40 0.41
C VAL A 63 3.88 12.46 1.21
N MET A 64 3.56 11.38 1.92
CA MET A 64 2.44 11.37 2.86
C MET A 64 2.79 12.13 4.14
N LEU A 65 1.79 12.79 4.73
CA LEU A 65 1.90 13.31 6.09
C LEU A 65 2.17 12.18 7.10
N PRO A 66 2.75 12.50 8.28
CA PRO A 66 3.11 11.50 9.27
C PRO A 66 1.95 10.59 9.69
N TYR A 67 2.25 9.32 9.89
CA TYR A 67 1.29 8.31 10.33
C TYR A 67 1.01 8.33 11.84
N GLY A 68 1.20 9.47 12.51
CA GLY A 68 1.01 9.62 13.95
C GLY A 68 -0.42 9.27 14.42
N GLY A 69 -1.42 9.45 13.55
CA GLY A 69 -2.80 9.04 13.82
C GLY A 69 -2.98 7.53 14.00
N LEU A 70 -2.05 6.71 13.51
CA LEU A 70 -2.04 5.28 13.79
C LEU A 70 -1.71 4.95 15.27
N LEU A 71 -1.08 5.86 16.04
CA LEU A 71 -0.64 5.56 17.41
C LEU A 71 -1.80 5.53 18.42
N GLN A 72 -2.94 6.17 18.12
CA GLN A 72 -4.04 6.37 19.06
C GLN A 72 -5.09 5.22 19.05
N SER A 73 -5.10 4.37 18.02
CA SER A 73 -6.09 3.29 17.88
C SER A 73 -5.54 1.88 18.09
N ARG A 74 -4.22 1.69 17.99
CA ARG A 74 -3.60 0.36 17.82
C ARG A 74 -3.32 -0.42 19.09
N TYR A 75 -3.40 0.22 20.25
CA TYR A 75 -3.07 -0.40 21.53
C TYR A 75 -4.31 -0.75 22.38
N ASP A 76 -5.51 -0.68 21.79
CA ASP A 76 -6.76 -0.97 22.49
C ASP A 76 -7.53 -2.08 21.76
N MET A 77 -7.47 -3.30 22.30
CA MET A 77 -8.17 -4.45 21.76
C MET A 77 -9.69 -4.27 21.76
N GLU A 78 -10.25 -3.58 22.75
CA GLU A 78 -11.69 -3.31 22.83
C GLU A 78 -12.15 -2.39 21.72
N LYS A 79 -11.28 -1.45 21.30
CA LYS A 79 -11.53 -0.62 20.12
C LYS A 79 -11.57 -1.44 18.83
N TYR A 80 -10.67 -2.41 18.67
CA TYR A 80 -10.70 -3.34 17.52
C TYR A 80 -11.98 -4.16 17.52
N ARG A 81 -12.34 -4.76 18.66
CA ARG A 81 -13.58 -5.54 18.79
C ARG A 81 -14.83 -4.73 18.50
N ARG A 82 -14.88 -3.47 18.92
CA ARG A 82 -15.99 -2.55 18.64
C ARG A 82 -16.15 -2.25 17.15
N TYR A 83 -15.06 -2.04 16.42
CA TYR A 83 -15.12 -1.62 15.02
C TYR A 83 -15.09 -2.75 14.01
N ILE A 84 -14.65 -3.95 14.40
CA ILE A 84 -14.50 -5.11 13.52
C ILE A 84 -15.55 -6.16 13.89
N SER A 85 -15.38 -6.79 15.05
CA SER A 85 -16.29 -7.81 15.59
C SER A 85 -15.91 -8.17 17.03
N PRO A 86 -16.86 -8.48 17.94
CA PRO A 86 -16.57 -8.86 19.33
C PRO A 86 -15.60 -10.04 19.49
N ASP A 87 -15.56 -10.95 18.52
CA ASP A 87 -14.72 -12.16 18.49
C ASP A 87 -13.35 -11.95 17.83
N TYR A 88 -13.01 -10.74 17.40
CA TYR A 88 -11.69 -10.45 16.84
C TYR A 88 -10.59 -10.90 17.82
N ASP A 89 -9.62 -11.65 17.31
CA ASP A 89 -8.56 -12.33 18.06
C ASP A 89 -7.20 -11.62 18.01
N GLY A 90 -7.12 -10.56 17.21
CA GLY A 90 -5.94 -9.73 17.06
C GLY A 90 -5.08 -10.05 15.84
N TYR A 91 -5.32 -11.14 15.10
CA TYR A 91 -4.41 -11.61 14.05
C TYR A 91 -4.82 -11.16 12.64
N ALA A 92 -6.12 -11.05 12.36
CA ALA A 92 -6.58 -10.64 11.04
C ALA A 92 -6.28 -9.16 10.74
N LEU A 93 -6.04 -8.84 9.46
CA LEU A 93 -5.89 -7.45 9.01
C LEU A 93 -7.28 -6.78 8.94
N PRO A 94 -7.51 -5.69 9.68
CA PRO A 94 -8.82 -5.06 9.74
C PRO A 94 -9.03 -4.11 8.56
N LEU A 95 -9.56 -4.57 7.44
CA LEU A 95 -9.70 -3.73 6.24
C LEU A 95 -10.97 -2.86 6.28
N GLY A 96 -10.90 -1.66 5.71
CA GLY A 96 -12.08 -0.79 5.53
C GLY A 96 -12.75 -0.26 6.82
N VAL A 97 -12.12 -0.41 7.98
CA VAL A 97 -12.69 -0.03 9.28
C VAL A 97 -11.99 1.20 9.90
N PRO A 98 -12.63 1.91 10.86
CA PRO A 98 -12.10 3.13 11.48
C PRO A 98 -10.76 2.98 12.23
N VAL A 99 -10.26 1.76 12.46
CA VAL A 99 -8.92 1.55 13.04
C VAL A 99 -7.79 1.74 12.04
N ASN A 100 -8.11 1.76 10.73
CA ASN A 100 -7.15 2.08 9.67
C ASN A 100 -6.86 3.57 9.63
N TYR A 101 -5.71 3.92 9.08
CA TYR A 101 -5.33 5.32 8.91
C TYR A 101 -4.84 5.58 7.49
N THR A 102 -5.21 6.74 6.97
CA THR A 102 -4.82 7.19 5.63
C THR A 102 -4.51 8.68 5.72
N PRO A 103 -3.23 9.08 5.87
CA PRO A 103 -2.85 10.48 5.88
C PRO A 103 -3.12 11.15 4.53
N PHE A 104 -3.17 12.48 4.55
CA PHE A 104 -3.13 13.27 3.33
C PHE A 104 -1.72 13.32 2.74
N GLN A 105 -1.62 13.66 1.45
CA GLN A 105 -0.36 14.08 0.87
C GLN A 105 0.09 15.41 1.48
N LEU A 106 1.38 15.72 1.42
CA LEU A 106 1.89 17.05 1.73
C LEU A 106 1.33 18.08 0.72
N GLY A 107 0.88 19.24 1.21
CA GLY A 107 0.29 20.30 0.38
C GLY A 107 -1.16 20.00 -0.05
N SER A 108 -1.58 20.52 -1.21
CA SER A 108 -2.93 20.32 -1.77
C SER A 108 -3.16 18.92 -2.35
N GLY A 109 -2.10 18.13 -2.48
CA GLY A 109 -2.11 16.80 -3.09
C GLY A 109 -2.11 16.81 -4.62
N ILE A 110 -1.68 15.69 -5.17
CA ILE A 110 -1.55 15.45 -6.62
C ILE A 110 -2.58 14.39 -7.04
N LYS A 111 -3.32 14.68 -8.12
CA LYS A 111 -4.32 13.76 -8.69
C LYS A 111 -3.69 12.76 -9.65
N SER A 112 -2.63 13.15 -10.36
CA SER A 112 -1.91 12.21 -11.21
C SER A 112 -1.33 11.08 -10.39
N LEU A 113 -1.41 9.86 -10.93
CA LEU A 113 -1.06 8.64 -10.20
C LEU A 113 0.45 8.39 -10.27
N PRO A 114 1.06 7.88 -9.19
CA PRO A 114 2.47 7.52 -9.21
C PRO A 114 2.72 6.33 -10.14
N ASP A 115 3.95 6.19 -10.62
CA ASP A 115 4.49 4.99 -11.25
C ASP A 115 4.96 3.98 -10.21
N GLU A 116 5.49 4.46 -9.08
CA GLU A 116 5.93 3.63 -7.97
C GLU A 116 5.51 4.18 -6.61
N LEU A 117 5.20 3.27 -5.70
CA LEU A 117 4.94 3.55 -4.29
C LEU A 117 6.09 3.02 -3.44
N TYR A 118 6.54 3.83 -2.50
CA TYR A 118 7.55 3.48 -1.52
C TYR A 118 6.96 3.55 -0.14
N ILE A 119 7.12 2.48 0.65
CA ILE A 119 6.73 2.48 2.05
C ILE A 119 7.82 1.86 2.92
N TYR A 120 8.26 2.64 3.90
CA TYR A 120 9.25 2.27 4.90
C TYR A 120 8.54 2.08 6.23
N TRP A 121 8.64 0.88 6.77
CA TRP A 121 7.92 0.51 7.97
C TRP A 121 8.73 -0.46 8.81
N GLY A 122 8.35 -0.65 10.06
CA GLY A 122 9.04 -1.54 10.97
C GLY A 122 8.08 -2.32 11.84
N SER A 123 8.48 -3.55 12.16
CA SER A 123 7.74 -4.45 13.02
C SER A 123 8.72 -5.47 13.63
N HIS A 124 8.48 -5.91 14.87
CA HIS A 124 9.22 -6.99 15.53
C HIS A 124 10.75 -6.90 15.42
N GLY A 125 11.32 -5.71 15.64
CA GLY A 125 12.77 -5.53 15.60
C GLY A 125 13.37 -5.54 14.18
N TYR A 126 12.55 -5.37 13.14
CA TYR A 126 13.01 -5.19 11.77
C TYR A 126 12.46 -3.89 11.17
N ARG A 127 13.20 -3.37 10.19
CA ARG A 127 12.77 -2.31 9.27
C ARG A 127 12.71 -2.88 7.86
N TYR A 128 11.60 -2.61 7.20
CA TYR A 128 11.27 -3.08 5.87
C TYR A 128 11.11 -1.90 4.92
N ALA A 129 11.50 -2.11 3.67
CA ALA A 129 11.13 -1.27 2.55
C ALA A 129 10.29 -2.12 1.59
N THR A 130 9.11 -1.63 1.22
CA THR A 130 8.26 -2.23 0.20
C THR A 130 8.12 -1.23 -0.94
N VAL A 131 8.49 -1.65 -2.15
CA VAL A 131 8.32 -0.87 -3.38
C VAL A 131 7.28 -1.58 -4.24
N VAL A 132 6.31 -0.82 -4.75
CA VAL A 132 5.23 -1.33 -5.60
C VAL A 132 5.18 -0.53 -6.89
N GLU A 133 5.28 -1.23 -8.02
CA GLU A 133 4.96 -0.67 -9.33
C GLU A 133 3.44 -0.50 -9.49
N VAL A 134 3.01 0.71 -9.84
CA VAL A 134 1.61 1.03 -10.12
C VAL A 134 1.35 0.78 -11.60
N THR A 135 1.05 -0.48 -11.91
CA THR A 135 0.82 -0.94 -13.28
C THR A 135 -0.34 -0.20 -13.95
N ALA A 136 -0.40 -0.26 -15.28
CA ALA A 136 -1.51 0.30 -16.05
C ALA A 136 -2.88 -0.25 -15.61
N GLN A 137 -2.95 -1.51 -15.16
CA GLN A 137 -4.19 -2.10 -14.63
C GLN A 137 -4.61 -1.44 -13.31
N ILE A 138 -3.65 -1.14 -12.42
CA ILE A 138 -3.93 -0.44 -11.16
C ILE A 138 -4.39 0.98 -11.46
N LYS A 139 -3.69 1.70 -12.35
CA LYS A 139 -4.08 3.06 -12.76
C LYS A 139 -5.49 3.09 -13.37
N ALA A 140 -5.79 2.16 -14.26
CA ALA A 140 -7.11 2.01 -14.87
C ALA A 140 -8.21 1.75 -13.83
N ALA A 141 -7.93 0.92 -12.81
CA ALA A 141 -8.87 0.66 -11.73
C ALA A 141 -9.14 1.91 -10.87
N MET A 142 -8.13 2.75 -10.62
CA MET A 142 -8.28 3.95 -9.81
C MET A 142 -9.02 5.09 -10.51
N VAL A 143 -8.91 5.21 -11.84
CA VAL A 143 -9.64 6.21 -12.63
C VAL A 143 -11.04 5.74 -13.04
N LYS A 144 -11.39 4.48 -12.77
CA LYS A 144 -12.72 3.94 -13.09
C LYS A 144 -13.78 4.56 -12.17
N PRO A 145 -14.83 5.20 -12.72
CA PRO A 145 -15.91 5.73 -11.91
C PRO A 145 -16.83 4.61 -11.42
N TYR A 146 -17.31 4.78 -10.19
CA TYR A 146 -18.37 3.98 -9.57
C TYR A 146 -19.49 4.91 -9.09
N PRO A 147 -20.75 4.43 -9.00
CA PRO A 147 -21.81 5.21 -8.38
C PRO A 147 -21.46 5.55 -6.93
N HIS A 148 -21.59 6.82 -6.54
CA HIS A 148 -21.26 7.22 -5.19
C HIS A 148 -22.27 6.61 -4.19
N PRO A 149 -21.83 5.92 -3.12
CA PRO A 149 -22.72 5.11 -2.27
C PRO A 149 -23.83 5.86 -1.53
N LYS A 150 -23.69 7.18 -1.36
CA LYS A 150 -24.72 8.04 -0.75
C LYS A 150 -25.48 8.91 -1.75
N ASN A 151 -25.04 8.95 -3.01
CA ASN A 151 -25.63 9.76 -4.05
C ASN A 151 -25.22 9.23 -5.42
N GLU A 152 -26.02 8.33 -5.98
CA GLU A 152 -25.70 7.60 -7.23
C GLU A 152 -25.53 8.50 -8.46
N THR A 153 -25.96 9.76 -8.39
CA THR A 153 -25.76 10.75 -9.47
C THR A 153 -24.32 11.28 -9.57
N ARG A 154 -23.50 11.04 -8.55
CA ARG A 154 -22.09 11.42 -8.50
C ARG A 154 -21.20 10.20 -8.68
N ASN A 155 -20.04 10.41 -9.27
CA ASN A 155 -19.02 9.39 -9.33
C ASN A 155 -18.29 9.26 -7.98
N CYS A 156 -17.68 8.11 -7.80
CA CYS A 156 -16.76 7.79 -6.74
C CYS A 156 -15.61 6.96 -7.31
N TYR A 157 -14.44 7.08 -6.71
CA TYR A 157 -13.21 6.43 -7.15
C TYR A 157 -12.46 5.80 -5.97
N GLN A 158 -11.72 4.72 -6.22
CA GLN A 158 -10.82 4.10 -5.24
C GLN A 158 -9.44 4.75 -5.29
N THR A 159 -9.31 5.95 -4.74
CA THR A 159 -8.08 6.76 -4.82
C THR A 159 -7.05 6.43 -3.76
N LYS A 160 -7.26 5.42 -2.91
CA LYS A 160 -6.34 5.10 -1.82
C LYS A 160 -5.68 3.74 -2.02
N PHE A 161 -4.37 3.70 -1.83
CA PHE A 161 -3.57 2.49 -1.72
C PHE A 161 -3.52 2.06 -0.24
N LEU A 162 -4.31 1.06 0.15
CA LEU A 162 -4.35 0.56 1.52
C LEU A 162 -3.39 -0.62 1.67
N PHE A 163 -2.31 -0.42 2.43
CA PHE A 163 -1.35 -1.48 2.73
C PHE A 163 -1.73 -2.26 3.99
N GLY A 164 -1.60 -3.58 3.95
CA GLY A 164 -1.70 -4.45 5.12
C GLY A 164 -0.37 -5.16 5.37
N PHE A 165 0.25 -4.93 6.51
CA PHE A 165 1.58 -5.45 6.81
C PHE A 165 1.52 -6.82 7.50
N LEU A 166 2.36 -7.73 7.05
CA LEU A 166 2.46 -9.09 7.58
C LEU A 166 3.70 -9.24 8.48
N PRO A 167 3.69 -10.20 9.43
CA PRO A 167 4.78 -10.32 10.43
C PRO A 167 6.15 -10.66 9.82
N ASP A 168 6.14 -11.30 8.66
CA ASP A 168 7.33 -11.74 7.92
C ASP A 168 7.91 -10.68 6.97
N GLY A 169 7.42 -9.44 7.06
CA GLY A 169 7.90 -8.34 6.22
C GLY A 169 7.20 -8.22 4.87
N ARG A 170 6.28 -9.14 4.52
CA ARG A 170 5.44 -8.97 3.34
C ARG A 170 4.37 -7.90 3.58
N ALA A 171 3.86 -7.32 2.48
CA ALA A 171 2.74 -6.40 2.53
C ALA A 171 1.68 -6.78 1.48
N LYS A 172 0.41 -6.71 1.85
CA LYS A 172 -0.72 -6.83 0.93
C LYS A 172 -1.23 -5.45 0.54
N LEU A 173 -1.76 -5.31 -0.66
CA LEU A 173 -2.28 -4.04 -1.17
C LEU A 173 -3.73 -4.18 -1.62
N TRP A 174 -4.54 -3.20 -1.25
CA TRP A 174 -5.88 -2.98 -1.76
C TRP A 174 -6.04 -1.55 -2.28
N LEU A 175 -6.94 -1.37 -3.25
CA LEU A 175 -7.50 -0.06 -3.55
C LEU A 175 -8.71 0.16 -2.65
N ASP A 176 -8.78 1.30 -1.97
CA ASP A 176 -9.87 1.70 -1.07
C ASP A 176 -10.58 2.96 -1.58
N GLY A 177 -11.90 2.93 -1.48
CA GLY A 177 -12.83 4.00 -1.83
C GLY A 177 -14.21 3.44 -2.10
N CYS A 178 -15.22 4.29 -2.15
CA CYS A 178 -16.58 3.90 -2.54
C CYS A 178 -17.23 2.80 -1.69
N LEU A 179 -16.79 2.65 -0.43
CA LEU A 179 -17.23 1.62 0.51
C LEU A 179 -16.93 0.17 0.10
N PHE A 180 -15.96 -0.05 -0.80
CA PHE A 180 -15.46 -1.39 -1.09
C PHE A 180 -13.94 -1.39 -1.32
N LEU A 181 -13.36 -2.59 -1.31
CA LEU A 181 -11.93 -2.81 -1.44
C LEU A 181 -11.65 -3.69 -2.65
N THR A 182 -10.65 -3.31 -3.44
CA THR A 182 -10.18 -4.13 -4.57
C THR A 182 -8.80 -4.67 -4.22
N TYR A 183 -8.67 -5.98 -4.08
CA TYR A 183 -7.36 -6.61 -3.81
C TYR A 183 -6.47 -6.49 -5.04
N VAL A 184 -5.25 -6.00 -4.84
CA VAL A 184 -4.24 -5.85 -5.90
C VAL A 184 -3.26 -7.01 -5.87
N GLY A 185 -2.67 -7.29 -4.69
CA GLY A 185 -1.64 -8.31 -4.59
C GLY A 185 -0.89 -8.30 -3.27
N GLU A 186 0.12 -9.17 -3.20
CA GLU A 186 1.04 -9.32 -2.08
C GLU A 186 2.48 -9.12 -2.56
N TYR A 187 3.24 -8.36 -1.78
CA TYR A 187 4.55 -7.86 -2.13
C TYR A 187 5.56 -8.29 -1.08
N LYS A 188 6.68 -8.85 -1.53
CA LYS A 188 7.84 -9.12 -0.67
C LYS A 188 8.54 -7.81 -0.32
N PRO A 189 9.23 -7.74 0.84
CA PRO A 189 10.05 -6.58 1.13
C PRO A 189 11.21 -6.49 0.13
N THR A 190 11.40 -5.33 -0.47
CA THR A 190 12.58 -5.03 -1.31
C THR A 190 13.84 -4.99 -0.46
N LYS A 191 13.71 -4.61 0.81
CA LYS A 191 14.79 -4.63 1.80
C LYS A 191 14.25 -4.96 3.18
N ALA A 192 15.01 -5.73 3.95
CA ALA A 192 14.75 -6.01 5.36
C ALA A 192 16.05 -5.80 6.16
N VAL A 193 15.99 -5.06 7.25
CA VAL A 193 17.15 -4.74 8.09
C VAL A 193 16.77 -4.99 9.56
N PRO A 194 17.53 -5.84 10.28
CA PRO A 194 17.37 -5.97 11.73
C PRO A 194 17.64 -4.63 12.43
N VAL A 195 16.80 -4.29 13.41
CA VAL A 195 17.03 -3.20 14.34
C VAL A 195 17.89 -3.75 15.47
N PRO A 196 19.11 -3.24 15.67
CA PRO A 196 19.95 -3.72 16.76
C PRO A 196 19.24 -3.48 18.10
N PRO A 197 19.38 -4.40 19.07
CA PRO A 197 18.85 -4.19 20.40
C PRO A 197 19.44 -2.89 20.98
N PRO A 198 18.67 -2.17 21.82
CA PRO A 198 19.20 -1.00 22.49
C PRO A 198 20.45 -1.39 23.29
N GLU A 199 21.49 -0.56 23.23
CA GLU A 199 22.69 -0.79 24.03
C GLU A 199 22.29 -0.89 25.51
N PRO A 200 22.82 -1.89 26.26
CA PRO A 200 22.56 -2.00 27.68
C PRO A 200 22.91 -0.68 28.37
N LYS A 201 21.95 -0.10 29.10
CA LYS A 201 22.16 1.14 29.86
C LYS A 201 23.22 0.99 30.96
N GLU A 202 23.51 -0.24 31.36
CA GLU A 202 24.57 -0.60 32.29
C GLU A 202 25.41 -1.72 31.68
N LYS A 203 26.74 -1.64 31.86
CA LYS A 203 27.62 -2.76 31.52
C LYS A 203 27.19 -3.98 32.34
N PRO A 204 27.13 -5.20 31.74
CA PRO A 204 26.89 -6.41 32.52
C PRO A 204 27.84 -6.45 33.70
N LYS A 205 27.32 -6.64 34.92
CA LYS A 205 28.17 -6.90 36.08
C LYS A 205 28.97 -8.15 35.77
N GLU A 206 30.30 -8.03 35.87
CA GLU A 206 31.20 -9.16 35.77
C GLU A 206 30.81 -10.16 36.86
N LEU A 207 30.45 -11.38 36.46
CA LEU A 207 30.09 -12.43 37.41
C LEU A 207 31.34 -12.74 38.24
N THR A 208 31.20 -12.62 39.55
CA THR A 208 32.26 -13.04 40.48
C THR A 208 32.45 -14.56 40.38
N PRO A 209 33.65 -15.10 40.68
CA PRO A 209 33.89 -16.55 40.64
C PRO A 209 32.91 -17.37 41.48
N GLU A 210 32.28 -16.79 42.50
CA GLU A 210 31.23 -17.46 43.29
C GLU A 210 29.86 -17.55 42.59
N GLN A 211 29.69 -16.86 41.45
CA GLN A 211 28.45 -16.81 40.67
C GLN A 211 28.51 -17.63 39.37
N ILE A 212 29.63 -18.35 39.14
CA ILE A 212 29.87 -19.26 38.00
C ILE A 212 29.75 -20.71 38.47
#